data_AF-A0A8S3RKH8-F1
#
_entry.id   AF-A0A8S3RKH8-F1
#
_cell.length_a   1.000
_cell.length_b   1.000
_cell.length_c   1.000
_cell.angle_alpha   90.00
_cell.angle_beta   90.00
_cell.angle_gamma   90.00
#
_symmetry.space_group_name_H-M   'P 1'
#
loop_
_entity.id
_entity.type
_entity.pdbx_description
1 polymer ?
#
loop_
_entity_poly.entity_id
_entity_poly.type
_entity_poly.pdbx_seq_one_letter_code
_entity_poly.pdbx_strand_id
1 'polypeptide(L)'
;MKKLTSDGYGINVKQADPISVEQEEILWDKSVFGNHSSESLLHTVFFYNCKYFGLRGRDEHRNLQISQIQLGQDDNGNYIEFRGKDNKTYNGGLRHRYLAPKSVRQYLEKDCQTLQSYQMYMNAIYEIDKSVSSPFIVDLVYQMVLLSLTTNWVLID
;
A
#
# COMPACT_ATOMS: atom_id res chain seq x y z
N MET A 1 -27.36 -13.27 -20.00
CA MET A 1 -27.35 -13.71 -18.59
C MET A 1 -28.79 -13.84 -18.10
N LYS A 2 -29.11 -14.88 -17.31
CA LYS A 2 -30.48 -15.29 -16.94
C LYS A 2 -30.99 -14.48 -15.72
N LYS A 3 -32.27 -14.07 -15.76
CA LYS A 3 -32.99 -13.30 -14.71
C LYS A 3 -32.75 -13.81 -13.28
N LEU A 4 -32.68 -15.14 -13.10
CA LEU A 4 -32.38 -15.79 -11.82
C LEU A 4 -31.13 -15.26 -11.09
N THR A 5 -30.07 -14.90 -11.82
CA THR A 5 -28.84 -14.34 -11.23
C THR A 5 -29.04 -12.88 -10.81
N SER A 6 -29.85 -12.11 -11.54
CA SER A 6 -30.25 -10.75 -11.16
C SER A 6 -31.17 -10.74 -9.94
N ASP A 7 -32.00 -11.78 -9.81
CA ASP A 7 -32.96 -11.97 -8.73
C ASP A 7 -32.32 -12.62 -7.47
N GLY A 8 -31.00 -12.85 -7.48
CA GLY A 8 -30.23 -13.34 -6.33
C GLY A 8 -30.37 -14.83 -6.01
N TYR A 9 -31.11 -15.61 -6.83
CA TYR A 9 -31.29 -17.04 -6.58
C TYR A 9 -30.00 -17.83 -6.85
N GLY A 10 -29.48 -18.49 -5.81
CA GLY A 10 -28.30 -19.37 -5.88
C GLY A 10 -26.95 -18.66 -5.72
N ILE A 11 -26.92 -17.36 -5.43
CA ILE A 11 -25.70 -16.61 -5.16
C ILE A 11 -25.55 -16.44 -3.64
N ASN A 12 -24.74 -17.28 -3.01
CA ASN A 12 -24.28 -17.03 -1.66
C ASN A 12 -23.13 -16.00 -1.74
N VAL A 13 -23.46 -14.72 -1.57
CA VAL A 13 -22.44 -13.66 -1.57
C VAL A 13 -21.59 -13.83 -0.32
N LYS A 14 -20.40 -14.41 -0.49
CA LYS A 14 -19.37 -14.45 0.57
C LYS A 14 -18.72 -13.07 0.68
N GLN A 15 -19.46 -12.12 1.24
CA GLN A 15 -18.92 -10.82 1.59
C GLN A 15 -18.19 -10.94 2.93
N ALA A 16 -16.95 -10.49 2.98
CA ALA A 16 -16.24 -10.38 4.25
C ALA A 16 -16.83 -9.22 5.05
N ASP A 17 -16.99 -9.42 6.36
CA ASP A 17 -17.39 -8.35 7.26
C ASP A 17 -16.29 -7.28 7.31
N PRO A 18 -16.67 -5.98 7.39
CA PRO A 18 -15.70 -4.91 7.56
C PRO A 18 -14.96 -5.06 8.90
N ILE A 19 -13.69 -4.67 8.91
CA ILE A 19 -12.89 -4.66 10.14
C ILE A 19 -13.44 -3.57 11.06
N SER A 20 -13.80 -3.95 12.29
CA SER A 20 -14.35 -3.03 13.29
C SER A 20 -13.24 -2.21 13.95
N VAL A 21 -13.61 -1.11 14.62
CA VAL A 21 -12.65 -0.24 15.31
C VAL A 21 -11.94 -1.01 16.43
N GLU A 22 -12.65 -1.87 17.14
CA GLU A 22 -12.11 -2.70 18.22
C GLU A 22 -11.11 -3.73 17.68
N GLN A 23 -11.37 -4.29 16.50
CA GLN A 23 -10.41 -5.19 15.85
C GLN A 23 -9.14 -4.46 15.43
N GLU A 24 -9.25 -3.21 14.99
CA GLU A 24 -8.10 -2.38 14.66
C GLU A 24 -7.28 -2.01 15.91
N GLU A 25 -7.94 -1.66 17.02
CA GLU A 25 -7.28 -1.44 18.31
C GLU A 25 -6.50 -2.68 18.76
N ILE A 26 -7.09 -3.87 18.63
CA ILE A 26 -6.40 -5.14 18.93
C ILE A 26 -5.14 -5.32 18.07
N LEU A 27 -5.14 -4.88 16.81
CA LEU A 27 -3.97 -4.98 15.92
C LEU A 27 -2.86 -4.00 16.32
N TRP A 28 -3.23 -2.81 16.81
CA TRP A 28 -2.30 -1.86 17.41
C TRP A 28 -1.72 -2.40 18.72
N ASP A 29 -2.56 -2.90 19.62
CA ASP A 29 -2.15 -3.45 20.91
C ASP A 29 -1.22 -4.65 20.77
N LYS A 30 -1.50 -5.53 19.79
CA LYS A 30 -0.65 -6.69 19.47
C LYS A 30 0.63 -6.32 18.74
N SER A 31 0.90 -5.03 18.50
CA SER A 31 2.05 -4.56 17.74
C SER A 31 2.13 -5.19 16.33
N VAL A 32 0.99 -5.57 15.75
CA VAL A 32 0.94 -5.95 14.33
C VAL A 32 1.08 -4.69 13.48
N PHE A 33 0.46 -3.61 13.93
CA PHE A 33 0.70 -2.27 13.42
C PHE A 33 1.75 -1.54 14.25
N GLY A 34 2.41 -0.57 13.62
CA GLY A 34 3.46 0.21 14.24
C GLY A 34 4.59 0.57 13.29
N ASN A 35 5.65 1.11 13.89
CA ASN A 35 6.85 1.59 13.22
C ASN A 35 8.14 0.97 13.81
N HIS A 36 8.01 -0.05 14.65
CA HIS A 36 9.13 -0.69 15.35
C HIS A 36 9.90 -1.69 14.48
N SER A 37 9.24 -2.24 13.45
CA SER A 37 9.83 -3.17 12.47
C SER A 37 9.38 -2.81 11.05
N SER A 38 10.20 -3.14 10.05
CA SER A 38 9.84 -2.99 8.63
C SER A 38 8.56 -3.75 8.28
N GLU A 39 8.36 -4.94 8.86
CA GLU A 39 7.14 -5.74 8.66
C GLU A 39 5.91 -5.04 9.24
N SER A 40 5.99 -4.56 10.49
CA SER A 40 4.89 -3.82 11.14
C SER A 40 4.51 -2.55 10.37
N LEU A 41 5.51 -1.86 9.81
CA LEU A 41 5.32 -0.67 9.01
C LEU A 41 4.59 -1.00 7.70
N LEU A 42 5.00 -2.07 7.02
CA LEU A 42 4.36 -2.55 5.80
C LEU A 42 2.92 -2.99 6.06
N HIS A 43 2.65 -3.72 7.14
CA HIS A 43 1.30 -4.14 7.53
C HIS A 43 0.39 -2.93 7.78
N THR A 44 0.90 -1.93 8.50
CA THR A 44 0.18 -0.69 8.79
C THR A 44 -0.21 0.05 7.51
N VAL A 45 0.78 0.32 6.63
CA VAL A 45 0.53 1.04 5.37
C VAL A 45 -0.37 0.24 4.43
N PHE A 46 -0.18 -1.09 4.35
CA PHE A 46 -1.02 -1.96 3.54
C PHE A 46 -2.48 -1.91 3.99
N PHE A 47 -2.73 -2.02 5.29
CA PHE A 47 -4.07 -1.95 5.86
C PHE A 47 -4.74 -0.60 5.58
N TYR A 48 -4.06 0.52 5.85
CA TYR A 48 -4.64 1.85 5.63
C TYR A 48 -4.85 2.20 4.16
N ASN A 49 -4.02 1.66 3.25
CA ASN A 49 -4.27 1.75 1.82
C ASN A 49 -5.60 1.07 1.43
N CYS A 50 -5.92 -0.07 2.06
CA CYS A 50 -7.20 -0.75 1.86
C CYS A 50 -8.35 0.05 2.50
N LYS A 51 -8.17 0.50 3.75
CA LYS A 51 -9.21 1.19 4.54
C LYS A 51 -9.58 2.55 3.97
N TYR A 52 -8.61 3.41 3.68
CA TYR A 52 -8.87 4.79 3.24
C TYR A 52 -9.14 4.90 1.75
N PHE A 53 -8.41 4.16 0.93
CA PHE A 53 -8.51 4.29 -0.52
C PHE A 53 -9.34 3.19 -1.16
N GLY A 54 -9.76 2.16 -0.41
CA GLY A 54 -10.52 1.04 -0.96
C GLY A 54 -9.74 0.28 -2.04
N LEU A 55 -8.41 0.19 -1.89
CA LEU A 55 -7.57 -0.53 -2.83
C LEU A 55 -7.69 -2.04 -2.62
N ARG A 56 -7.74 -2.80 -3.72
CA ARG A 56 -7.80 -4.27 -3.68
C ARG A 56 -6.40 -4.86 -3.53
N GLY A 57 -6.25 -5.75 -2.54
CA GLY A 57 -4.94 -6.27 -2.10
C GLY A 57 -4.09 -7.02 -3.13
N ARG A 58 -4.63 -7.44 -4.28
CA ARG A 58 -3.87 -8.20 -5.30
C ARG A 58 -3.30 -7.29 -6.39
N ASP A 59 -4.12 -6.91 -7.37
CA ASP A 59 -3.63 -6.27 -8.59
C ASP A 59 -3.35 -4.78 -8.40
N GLU A 60 -4.16 -4.10 -7.58
CA GLU A 60 -4.02 -2.66 -7.35
C GLU A 60 -2.81 -2.38 -6.45
N HIS A 61 -2.63 -3.16 -5.37
CA HIS A 61 -1.48 -3.02 -4.47
C HIS A 61 -0.14 -3.41 -5.11
N ARG A 62 -0.09 -4.45 -5.95
CA ARG A 62 1.16 -4.85 -6.63
C ARG A 62 1.67 -3.80 -7.61
N ASN A 63 0.77 -3.02 -8.20
CA ASN A 63 1.10 -1.98 -9.18
C ASN A 63 1.15 -0.56 -8.56
N LEU A 64 0.93 -0.45 -7.25
CA LEU A 64 0.90 0.81 -6.52
C LEU A 64 2.31 1.42 -6.49
N GLN A 65 2.40 2.67 -6.89
CA GLN A 65 3.65 3.45 -6.82
C GLN A 65 3.53 4.54 -5.76
N ILE A 66 4.64 4.88 -5.12
CA ILE A 66 4.68 5.92 -4.08
C ILE A 66 4.31 7.29 -4.63
N SER A 67 4.64 7.57 -5.90
CA SER A 67 4.23 8.80 -6.59
C SER A 67 2.70 9.00 -6.64
N GLN A 68 1.93 7.94 -6.43
CA GLN A 68 0.47 7.99 -6.35
C GLN A 68 -0.05 8.39 -4.97
N ILE A 69 0.80 8.40 -3.94
CA ILE A 69 0.44 8.75 -2.57
C ILE A 69 1.10 10.08 -2.22
N GLN A 70 0.31 11.03 -1.72
CA GLN A 70 0.78 12.35 -1.33
C GLN A 70 0.39 12.63 0.11
N LEU A 71 1.33 13.18 0.87
CA LEU A 71 1.09 13.71 2.21
C LEU A 71 1.08 15.24 2.11
N GLY A 72 0.12 15.87 2.76
CA GLY A 72 0.02 17.32 2.75
C GLY A 72 -0.72 17.87 3.96
N GLN A 73 -0.78 19.19 4.03
CA GLN A 73 -1.51 19.94 5.03
C GLN A 73 -2.24 21.09 4.35
N ASP A 74 -3.52 21.26 4.67
CA ASP A 74 -4.33 22.40 4.25
C ASP A 74 -5.09 22.98 5.46
N ASP A 75 -6.00 23.93 5.21
CA ASP A 75 -6.79 24.59 6.25
C ASP A 75 -7.62 23.62 7.11
N ASN A 76 -7.96 22.44 6.58
CA ASN A 76 -8.73 21.42 7.28
C ASN A 76 -7.83 20.47 8.11
N GLY A 77 -6.52 20.47 7.86
CA GLY A 77 -5.55 19.69 8.62
C GLY A 77 -4.62 18.84 7.74
N ASN A 78 -4.01 17.83 8.37
CA ASN A 78 -3.11 16.91 7.69
C ASN A 78 -3.92 15.91 6.87
N TYR A 79 -3.46 15.57 5.67
CA TYR A 79 -4.15 14.62 4.82
C TYR A 79 -3.20 13.66 4.10
N ILE A 80 -3.76 12.52 3.71
CA ILE A 80 -3.16 11.58 2.75
C ILE A 80 -4.07 11.51 1.55
N GLU A 81 -3.50 11.72 0.37
CA GLU A 81 -4.20 11.67 -0.90
C GLU A 81 -3.64 10.56 -1.78
N PHE A 82 -4.52 9.70 -2.28
CA PHE A 82 -4.21 8.74 -3.33
C PHE A 82 -4.73 9.24 -4.67
N ARG A 83 -3.84 9.24 -5.67
CA ARG A 83 -4.17 9.53 -7.07
C ARG A 83 -3.93 8.28 -7.92
N GLY A 84 -5.02 7.73 -8.44
CA GLY A 84 -4.98 6.64 -9.41
C GLY A 84 -4.27 7.05 -10.70
N LYS A 85 -3.70 6.08 -11.41
CA LYS A 85 -3.11 6.31 -12.73
C LYS A 85 -4.19 6.45 -13.79
N ASP A 86 -3.86 7.20 -14.84
CA ASP A 86 -4.61 7.32 -16.08
C ASP A 86 -4.43 6.03 -16.91
N ASN A 87 -4.95 4.90 -16.43
CA ASN A 87 -4.75 3.63 -17.13
C ASN A 87 -5.79 3.44 -18.24
N LYS A 88 -5.27 3.33 -19.46
CA LYS A 88 -5.93 3.07 -20.75
C LYS A 88 -6.44 1.62 -20.88
N THR A 89 -7.19 1.13 -19.91
CA THR A 89 -7.92 -0.16 -20.00
C THR A 89 -9.25 -0.10 -19.27
N TYR A 90 -9.99 1.00 -19.44
CA TYR A 90 -11.41 0.98 -19.11
C TYR A 90 -12.15 0.24 -20.23
N ASN A 91 -12.71 -0.94 -19.93
CA ASN A 91 -13.59 -1.71 -20.83
C ASN A 91 -14.94 -1.02 -21.06
N GLY A 92 -14.95 0.29 -21.21
CA GLY A 92 -16.14 1.09 -21.46
C GLY A 92 -16.16 1.51 -22.93
N GLY A 93 -17.29 1.27 -23.60
CA GLY A 93 -17.52 1.75 -24.96
C GLY A 93 -17.47 3.28 -25.08
N LEU A 94 -17.81 3.84 -26.25
CA LEU A 94 -17.68 5.27 -26.56
C LEU A 94 -18.19 6.25 -25.48
N ARG A 95 -19.11 5.85 -24.60
CA ARG A 95 -19.66 6.64 -23.48
C ARG A 95 -18.75 6.76 -22.25
N HIS A 96 -17.68 5.97 -22.13
CA HIS A 96 -16.76 5.96 -20.97
C HIS A 96 -15.37 6.52 -21.32
N ARG A 97 -15.29 7.36 -22.36
CA ARG A 97 -14.01 7.89 -22.87
C ARG A 97 -13.35 8.95 -21.97
N TYR A 98 -14.04 9.42 -20.93
CA TYR A 98 -13.58 10.50 -20.04
C TYR A 98 -13.80 10.16 -18.56
N LEU A 99 -13.20 9.07 -18.09
CA LEU A 99 -13.17 8.79 -16.66
C LEU A 99 -11.98 9.50 -16.04
N ALA A 100 -12.26 10.44 -15.14
CA ALA A 100 -11.25 11.05 -14.31
C ALA A 100 -10.59 9.97 -13.43
N PRO A 101 -9.28 10.08 -13.18
CA PRO A 101 -8.58 9.14 -12.32
C PRO A 101 -9.17 9.19 -10.92
N LYS A 102 -9.22 8.04 -10.24
CA LYS A 102 -9.69 7.98 -8.86
C LYS A 102 -8.75 8.83 -7.98
N SER A 103 -9.26 9.91 -7.43
CA SER A 103 -8.57 10.71 -6.43
C SER A 103 -9.33 10.61 -5.12
N VAL A 104 -8.68 10.16 -4.06
CA VAL A 104 -9.27 10.01 -2.73
C VAL A 104 -8.38 10.70 -1.72
N ARG A 105 -8.92 11.67 -0.99
CA ARG A 105 -8.24 12.39 0.08
C ARG A 105 -8.87 12.01 1.42
N GLN A 106 -8.02 11.61 2.37
CA GLN A 106 -8.41 11.32 3.73
C GLN A 106 -7.73 12.31 4.67
N TYR A 107 -8.53 13.03 5.46
CA TYR A 107 -8.02 13.88 6.53
C TYR A 107 -7.71 13.05 7.77
N LEU A 108 -6.66 13.46 8.46
CA LEU A 108 -6.10 12.81 9.62
C LEU A 108 -5.94 13.82 10.76
N GLU A 109 -6.02 13.30 11.97
CA GLU A 109 -5.72 14.08 13.17
C GLU A 109 -4.24 14.48 13.21
N LYS A 110 -3.95 15.59 13.90
CA LYS A 110 -2.65 16.27 13.86
C LYS A 110 -1.47 15.40 14.34
N ASP A 111 -1.74 14.40 15.18
CA ASP A 111 -0.75 13.48 15.76
C ASP A 111 -1.15 12.00 15.58
N CYS A 112 -1.74 11.64 14.44
CA CYS A 112 -2.11 10.25 14.23
C CYS A 112 -0.88 9.38 13.90
N GLN A 113 -0.82 8.20 14.52
CA GLN A 113 0.24 7.21 14.28
C GLN A 113 0.29 6.80 12.80
N THR A 114 -0.85 6.81 12.11
CA THR A 114 -0.93 6.52 10.68
C THR A 114 -0.11 7.49 9.84
N LEU A 115 -0.19 8.80 10.08
CA LEU A 115 0.57 9.79 9.32
C LEU A 115 2.08 9.57 9.50
N GLN A 116 2.50 9.29 10.73
CA GLN A 116 3.90 8.99 11.05
C GLN A 116 4.38 7.72 10.33
N SER A 117 3.55 6.66 10.30
CA SER A 117 3.85 5.44 9.55
C SER A 117 4.01 5.72 8.04
N TYR A 118 3.14 6.52 7.43
CA TYR A 118 3.27 6.87 6.02
C TYR A 118 4.53 7.71 5.75
N GLN A 119 4.85 8.68 6.60
CA GLN A 119 6.07 9.47 6.48
C GLN A 119 7.33 8.59 6.56
N MET A 120 7.39 7.69 7.55
CA MET A 120 8.51 6.77 7.71
C MET A 120 8.63 5.82 6.52
N TYR A 121 7.51 5.27 6.03
CA TYR A 121 7.49 4.40 4.86
C TYR A 121 7.98 5.12 3.60
N MET A 122 7.48 6.33 3.32
CA MET A 122 7.92 7.10 2.16
C MET A 122 9.40 7.45 2.25
N ASN A 123 9.87 7.91 3.41
CA ASN A 123 11.28 8.23 3.63
C ASN A 123 12.16 7.00 3.41
N ALA A 124 11.79 5.84 3.94
CA ALA A 124 12.54 4.60 3.74
C ALA A 124 12.69 4.27 2.25
N ILE A 125 11.65 4.47 1.45
CA ILE A 125 11.74 4.18 0.02
C ILE A 125 12.51 5.26 -0.74
N TYR A 126 12.39 6.54 -0.36
CA TYR A 126 13.24 7.59 -0.92
C TYR A 126 14.73 7.33 -0.65
N GLU A 127 15.09 6.83 0.53
CA GLU A 127 16.48 6.45 0.83
C GLU A 127 16.94 5.25 -0.01
N ILE A 128 16.06 4.27 -0.22
CA ILE A 128 16.35 3.15 -1.14
C ILE A 128 16.54 3.67 -2.58
N ASP A 129 15.66 4.53 -3.07
CA ASP A 129 15.74 5.07 -4.43
C ASP A 129 16.99 5.94 -4.63
N LYS A 130 17.35 6.77 -3.64
CA LYS A 130 18.63 7.50 -3.62
C LYS A 130 19.84 6.56 -3.61
N SER A 131 19.78 5.46 -2.87
CA SER A 131 20.87 4.47 -2.81
C SER A 131 21.08 3.75 -4.15
N VAL A 132 19.99 3.54 -4.91
CA VAL A 132 20.02 2.93 -6.26
C VAL A 132 20.42 3.95 -7.33
N SER A 133 20.13 5.25 -7.12
CA SER A 133 20.51 6.32 -8.05
C SER A 133 21.94 6.85 -7.84
N SER A 134 22.60 6.54 -6.73
CA SER A 134 24.00 6.89 -6.48
C SER A 134 24.94 5.84 -7.11
N PRO A 135 25.81 6.22 -8.07
CA PRO A 135 26.68 5.27 -8.79
C PRO A 135 27.75 4.57 -7.92
N PHE A 136 27.84 4.89 -6.61
CA PHE A 136 28.87 4.33 -5.73
C PHE A 136 28.42 3.11 -4.88
N ILE A 137 27.11 2.84 -4.72
CA ILE A 137 26.63 1.78 -3.80
C ILE A 137 26.21 0.49 -4.53
N VAL A 138 26.17 0.50 -5.87
CA VAL A 138 25.86 -0.70 -6.66
C VAL A 138 26.89 -1.82 -6.43
N ASP A 139 28.12 -1.49 -6.01
CA ASP A 139 29.13 -2.48 -5.62
C ASP A 139 28.91 -3.05 -4.21
N LEU A 140 28.45 -2.26 -3.23
CA LEU A 140 28.35 -2.73 -1.84
C LEU A 140 27.16 -3.65 -1.60
N VAL A 141 26.02 -3.40 -2.24
CA VAL A 141 24.85 -4.30 -2.13
C VAL A 141 25.07 -5.59 -2.94
N TYR A 142 25.74 -5.52 -4.10
CA TYR A 142 26.13 -6.72 -4.85
C TYR A 142 27.19 -7.53 -4.09
N GLN A 143 28.15 -6.88 -3.40
CA GLN A 143 29.12 -7.54 -2.53
C GLN A 143 28.49 -8.12 -1.25
N MET A 144 27.52 -7.45 -0.61
CA MET A 144 26.83 -7.99 0.56
C MET A 144 25.92 -9.18 0.20
N VAL A 145 25.22 -9.12 -0.94
CA VAL A 145 24.41 -10.23 -1.44
C VAL A 145 25.31 -11.38 -1.90
N LEU A 146 26.43 -11.11 -2.60
CA LEU A 146 27.43 -12.13 -2.95
C LEU A 146 28.08 -12.75 -1.71
N LEU A 147 28.46 -11.97 -0.70
CA LEU A 147 29.04 -12.48 0.55
C LEU A 147 28.07 -13.38 1.32
N SER A 148 26.76 -13.10 1.26
CA SER A 148 25.72 -13.96 1.86
C SER A 148 25.45 -15.25 1.06
N LEU A 149 25.75 -15.24 -0.25
CA LEU A 149 25.58 -16.40 -1.14
C LEU A 149 26.84 -17.27 -1.21
N THR A 150 28.03 -16.72 -0.95
CA THR A 150 29.30 -17.47 -0.94
C THR A 150 29.64 -18.12 0.40
N THR A 151 28.99 -17.72 1.49
CA THR A 151 29.24 -18.30 2.84
C THR A 151 28.50 -19.60 3.12
N ASN A 152 27.67 -20.10 2.19
CA ASN A 152 26.89 -21.33 2.35
C ASN A 152 27.43 -22.56 1.57
N TRP A 153 28.72 -22.57 1.17
CA TRP A 153 29.33 -23.72 0.48
C TRP A 153 30.67 -24.21 1.04
N VAL A 154 30.98 -23.94 2.31
CA VAL A 154 32.08 -24.66 2.99
C VAL A 154 31.56 -25.07 4.35
N LEU A 155 31.12 -26.32 4.45
CA LEU A 155 31.17 -27.22 5.63
C LEU A 155 30.32 -28.48 5.30
N ILE A 156 30.75 -29.23 4.29
CA ILE A 156 30.56 -30.68 4.24
C ILE A 156 31.94 -31.23 3.92
N ASP A 157 32.64 -31.65 4.98
CA ASP A 157 33.53 -32.81 5.05
C ASP A 157 33.71 -33.16 6.54
#